data_AF-A0A350ESN6-F1
#
_entry.id   AF-A0A350ESN6-F1
#
_cell.length_a   1.000
_cell.length_b   1.000
_cell.length_c   1.000
_cell.angle_alpha   90.00
_cell.angle_beta   90.00
_cell.angle_gamma   90.00
#
_symmetry.space_group_name_H-M   'P 1'
#
loop_
_entity.id
_entity.type
_entity.pdbx_description
1 polymer ?
#
loop_
_entity_poly.entity_id
_entity_poly.type
_entity_poly.pdbx_seq_one_letter_code
_entity_poly.pdbx_strand_id
1 'polypeptide(L)'
;MTSAVIQGGPFVTLDVDIWIDLPSRQYMRVINICHQLGASLLGQCLVSINDVMVNFLYEVHGLKTFRTEYRKARWCQWQGEEVAVLPLDRLVASKEFVGRDKDLAVLPTLKKFMRSSRAAEEK
;
A
#
# COMPACT_ATOMS: atom_id res chain seq x y z
N MET A 1 3.87 2.24 -2.87
CA MET A 1 4.43 1.21 -3.83
C MET A 1 4.88 -0.06 -3.12
N THR A 2 5.00 -0.02 -1.79
CA THR A 2 5.42 -1.09 -0.88
C THR A 2 4.79 -2.45 -1.14
N SER A 3 3.50 -2.51 -1.49
CA SER A 3 2.83 -3.77 -1.86
C SER A 3 3.55 -4.54 -2.98
N ALA A 4 4.04 -3.84 -4.02
CA ALA A 4 4.77 -4.49 -5.10
C ALA A 4 6.15 -4.97 -4.66
N VAL A 5 6.82 -4.23 -3.77
CA VAL A 5 8.13 -4.60 -3.20
C VAL A 5 8.01 -5.86 -2.34
N ILE A 6 7.02 -5.92 -1.45
CA ILE A 6 6.78 -7.09 -0.60
C ILE A 6 6.46 -8.33 -1.45
N GLN A 7 5.83 -8.14 -2.61
CA GLN A 7 5.56 -9.21 -3.58
C GLN A 7 6.76 -9.57 -4.49
N GLY A 8 7.97 -9.10 -4.18
CA GLY A 8 9.21 -9.43 -4.90
C GLY A 8 9.49 -8.56 -6.13
N GLY A 9 8.75 -7.46 -6.29
CA GLY A 9 8.96 -6.53 -7.39
C GLY A 9 10.26 -5.74 -7.24
N PRO A 10 11.00 -5.46 -8.34
CA PRO A 10 12.26 -4.73 -8.32
C PRO A 10 12.03 -3.22 -8.21
N PHE A 11 11.38 -2.79 -7.13
CA PHE A 11 11.02 -1.40 -6.86
C PHE A 11 11.65 -0.93 -5.56
N VAL A 12 11.79 0.39 -5.43
CA VAL A 12 12.13 1.05 -4.19
C VAL A 12 10.93 1.90 -3.77
N THR A 13 10.66 1.94 -2.47
CA THR A 13 9.61 2.79 -1.88
C THR A 13 10.28 3.65 -0.81
N LEU A 14 9.93 4.93 -0.77
CA LEU A 14 10.42 5.88 0.25
C LEU A 14 9.46 5.96 1.44
N ASP A 15 8.21 5.61 1.21
CA ASP A 15 7.11 5.60 2.15
C ASP A 15 6.40 4.24 2.16
N VAL A 16 5.71 3.96 3.27
CA VAL A 16 4.82 2.82 3.46
C VAL A 16 3.38 3.30 3.45
N ASP A 17 2.62 2.87 2.45
CA ASP A 17 1.18 3.14 2.38
C ASP A 17 0.40 2.06 3.16
N ILE A 18 -0.37 2.46 4.18
CA ILE A 18 -1.26 1.58 4.93
C ILE A 18 -2.71 2.01 4.69
N TRP A 19 -3.50 1.15 4.03
CA TRP A 19 -4.93 1.36 3.87
C TRP A 19 -5.69 0.83 5.09
N ILE A 20 -6.45 1.70 5.75
CA ILE A 20 -7.21 1.37 6.97
C ILE A 20 -8.70 1.67 6.76
N ASP A 21 -9.54 0.66 6.97
CA ASP A 21 -11.00 0.80 7.00
C ASP A 21 -11.47 1.23 8.38
N LEU A 22 -11.49 2.54 8.59
CA LEU A 22 -12.04 3.16 9.79
C LEU A 22 -13.28 3.98 9.44
N PRO A 23 -14.31 3.97 10.31
CA PRO A 23 -15.44 4.87 10.17
C PRO A 23 -14.98 6.34 10.13
N SER A 24 -15.77 7.19 9.48
CA SER A 24 -15.49 8.63 9.39
C SER A 24 -15.15 9.21 10.77
N ARG A 25 -14.13 10.07 10.81
CA ARG A 25 -13.65 10.76 12.02
C ARG A 25 -12.95 9.89 13.07
N GLN A 26 -12.71 8.60 12.80
CA GLN A 26 -11.92 7.74 13.72
C GLN A 26 -10.41 7.74 13.45
N TYR A 27 -9.91 8.58 12.54
CA TYR A 27 -8.48 8.69 12.24
C TYR A 27 -7.63 8.99 13.49
N MET A 28 -8.19 9.68 14.49
CA MET A 28 -7.54 9.95 15.77
C MET A 28 -7.08 8.69 16.50
N ARG A 29 -7.72 7.53 16.28
CA ARG A 29 -7.27 6.25 16.85
C ARG A 29 -5.88 5.87 16.34
N VAL A 30 -5.64 6.05 15.05
CA VAL A 30 -4.34 5.78 14.40
C VAL A 30 -3.31 6.78 14.90
N ILE A 31 -3.68 8.07 14.97
CA ILE A 31 -2.81 9.13 15.48
C ILE A 31 -2.38 8.86 16.93
N ASN A 32 -3.29 8.42 17.79
CA ASN A 32 -2.97 8.10 19.18
C ASN A 32 -2.01 6.91 19.29
N ILE A 33 -2.16 5.88 18.45
CA ILE A 33 -1.21 4.76 18.37
C ILE A 33 0.16 5.27 17.92
N CYS A 34 0.21 6.12 16.88
CA CYS A 34 1.45 6.71 16.40
C CYS A 34 2.15 7.52 17.51
N HIS A 35 1.40 8.33 18.25
CA HIS A 35 1.93 9.08 19.38
C HIS A 35 2.51 8.17 20.47
N GLN A 36 1.83 7.07 20.81
CA GLN A 36 2.34 6.07 21.78
C GLN A 36 3.64 5.40 21.31
N LEU A 37 3.83 5.29 19.99
CA LEU A 37 5.04 4.75 19.37
C LEU A 37 6.14 5.80 19.19
N GLY A 38 5.95 7.03 19.68
CA GLY A 38 6.94 8.11 19.52
C GLY A 38 7.01 8.69 18.10
N ALA A 39 5.95 8.53 17.31
CA ALA A 39 5.89 9.06 15.95
C ALA A 39 5.86 10.59 15.91
N SER A 40 6.47 11.15 14.87
CA SER A 40 6.30 12.57 14.51
C SER A 40 5.19 12.72 13.46
N LEU A 41 4.20 13.56 13.72
CA LEU A 41 3.17 13.92 12.75
C LEU A 41 3.73 14.93 11.74
N LEU A 42 3.73 14.56 10.46
CA LEU A 42 4.21 15.41 9.36
C LEU A 42 3.09 15.95 8.47
N GLY A 43 1.90 15.36 8.58
CA GLY A 43 0.68 15.82 7.92
C GLY A 43 -0.53 15.05 8.43
N GLN A 44 -1.71 15.33 7.87
CA GLN A 44 -2.98 14.74 8.30
C GLN A 44 -2.96 13.20 8.33
N CYS A 45 -2.27 12.60 7.35
CA CYS A 45 -2.18 11.15 7.18
C CYS A 45 -0.73 10.65 7.14
N LEU A 46 0.25 11.53 7.37
CA LEU A 46 1.67 11.23 7.17
C LEU A 46 2.41 11.35 8.49
N VAL A 47 3.09 10.27 8.87
CA VAL A 47 3.87 10.20 10.10
C VAL A 47 5.27 9.68 9.82
N SER A 48 6.22 10.04 10.67
CA SER A 48 7.55 9.42 10.72
C SER A 48 7.68 8.61 12.00
N ILE A 49 8.07 7.34 11.87
CA ILE A 49 8.30 6.40 12.99
C ILE A 49 9.65 5.74 12.73
N ASN A 50 10.64 5.93 13.62
CA ASN A 50 11.99 5.38 13.47
C ASN A 50 12.59 5.64 12.07
N ASP A 51 12.51 6.88 11.60
CA ASP A 51 12.94 7.33 10.26
C ASP A 51 12.18 6.71 9.07
N VAL A 52 11.14 5.91 9.32
CA VAL A 52 10.24 5.36 8.29
C VAL A 52 9.03 6.27 8.11
N MET A 53 8.77 6.67 6.86
CA MET A 53 7.59 7.45 6.50
C MET A 53 6.39 6.53 6.29
N VAL A 54 5.31 6.75 7.03
CA VAL A 54 4.07 5.97 6.94
C VAL A 54 2.91 6.87 6.55
N ASN A 55 2.22 6.49 5.47
CA ASN A 55 1.08 7.20 4.92
C ASN A 55 -0.20 6.38 5.14
N PHE A 56 -1.13 6.92 5.93
CA PHE A 56 -2.40 6.28 6.23
C PHE A 56 -3.48 6.69 5.22
N LEU A 57 -3.94 5.71 4.45
CA LEU A 57 -5.02 5.89 3.48
C LEU A 57 -6.32 5.45 4.13
N TYR A 58 -7.32 6.34 4.18
CA TYR A 58 -8.68 6.00 4.63
C TYR A 58 -9.63 5.79 3.46
N GLU A 59 -9.32 6.40 2.32
CA GLU A 59 -10.04 6.25 1.06
C GLU A 59 -9.04 5.99 -0.06
N VAL A 60 -9.35 5.03 -0.92
CA VAL A 60 -8.54 4.69 -2.09
C VAL A 60 -9.45 4.65 -3.31
N HIS A 61 -9.12 5.44 -4.32
CA HIS A 61 -9.89 5.51 -5.56
C HIS A 61 -9.38 4.51 -6.60
N GLY A 62 -10.25 4.18 -7.57
CA GLY A 62 -9.97 3.18 -8.62
C GLY A 62 -10.13 1.72 -8.17
N LEU A 63 -10.58 1.49 -6.94
CA LEU A 63 -10.78 0.17 -6.35
C LEU A 63 -12.21 0.00 -5.84
N LYS A 64 -12.57 -1.24 -5.46
CA LYS A 64 -13.80 -1.52 -4.72
C LYS A 64 -13.60 -1.12 -3.25
N THR A 65 -14.64 -1.34 -2.43
CA THR A 65 -14.57 -1.09 -0.98
C THR A 65 -13.41 -1.86 -0.34
N PHE A 66 -12.83 -1.30 0.73
CA PHE A 66 -11.74 -1.96 1.47
C PHE A 66 -12.06 -3.41 1.79
N ARG A 67 -13.24 -3.68 2.37
CA ARG A 67 -13.68 -5.04 2.71
C ARG A 67 -13.67 -5.99 1.52
N THR A 68 -13.98 -5.51 0.31
CA THR A 68 -13.96 -6.33 -0.91
C THR A 68 -12.54 -6.63 -1.36
N GLU A 69 -11.67 -5.62 -1.35
CA GLU A 69 -10.27 -5.78 -1.75
C GLU A 69 -9.48 -6.60 -0.71
N TYR A 70 -9.72 -6.37 0.58
CA TYR A 70 -9.06 -7.07 1.70
C TYR A 70 -9.33 -8.57 1.69
N ARG A 71 -10.56 -9.00 1.35
CA ARG A 71 -10.89 -10.43 1.18
C ARG A 71 -10.10 -11.11 0.05
N LYS A 72 -9.60 -10.32 -0.90
CA LYS A 72 -8.78 -10.77 -2.03
C LYS A 72 -7.31 -10.39 -1.86
N ALA A 73 -6.93 -9.87 -0.69
CA ALA A 73 -5.56 -9.49 -0.43
C ALA A 73 -4.65 -10.72 -0.53
N ARG A 74 -3.44 -10.49 -0.99
CA ARG A 74 -2.38 -11.49 -0.93
C ARG A 74 -1.76 -11.41 0.47
N TRP A 75 -1.67 -12.52 1.17
CA TRP A 75 -0.97 -12.59 2.44
C TRP A 75 0.50 -12.90 2.18
N CYS A 76 1.39 -12.09 2.74
CA CYS A 76 2.83 -12.21 2.57
C CYS A 76 3.53 -12.14 3.91
N GLN A 77 4.61 -12.91 4.07
CA GLN A 77 5.50 -12.79 5.22
C GLN A 77 6.44 -11.60 5.01
N TRP A 78 6.45 -10.66 5.96
CA TRP A 78 7.30 -9.48 5.92
C TRP A 78 7.82 -9.17 7.33
N GLN A 79 9.14 -9.18 7.49
CA GLN A 79 9.81 -8.96 8.79
C GLN A 79 9.31 -9.88 9.93
N GLY A 80 8.90 -11.11 9.61
CA GLY A 80 8.40 -12.07 10.59
C GLY A 80 6.90 -11.95 10.89
N GLU A 81 6.21 -11.00 10.27
CA GLU A 81 4.77 -10.79 10.41
C GLU A 81 4.03 -11.13 9.13
N GLU A 82 2.80 -11.62 9.27
CA GLU A 82 1.92 -11.85 8.13
C GLU A 82 1.16 -10.56 7.79
N VAL A 83 1.40 -10.03 6.59
CA VAL A 83 0.79 -8.77 6.14
C VAL A 83 -0.08 -8.98 4.91
N ALA A 84 -1.28 -8.38 4.95
CA ALA A 84 -2.18 -8.33 3.80
C ALA A 84 -1.73 -7.22 2.85
N VAL A 85 -1.39 -7.59 1.61
CA VAL A 85 -0.98 -6.66 0.56
C VAL A 85 -1.95 -6.68 -0.60
N LEU A 86 -2.12 -5.52 -1.25
CA LEU A 86 -2.99 -5.39 -2.40
C LEU A 86 -2.40 -6.17 -3.61
N PRO A 87 -3.16 -7.06 -4.27
CA PRO A 87 -2.67 -7.79 -5.44
C PRO A 87 -2.18 -6.85 -6.55
N LEU A 88 -1.17 -7.28 -7.32
CA LEU A 88 -0.51 -6.44 -8.32
C LEU A 88 -1.46 -5.85 -9.36
N ASP A 89 -2.47 -6.60 -9.79
CA ASP A 89 -3.49 -6.14 -10.76
C ASP A 89 -4.37 -5.03 -10.18
N ARG A 90 -4.73 -5.13 -8.91
CA ARG A 90 -5.49 -4.09 -8.20
C ARG A 90 -4.61 -2.87 -7.95
N LEU A 91 -3.34 -3.07 -7.60
CA LEU A 91 -2.38 -1.96 -7.46
C LEU A 91 -2.21 -1.17 -8.77
N VAL A 92 -2.10 -1.87 -9.91
CA VAL A 92 -2.08 -1.24 -11.24
C VAL A 92 -3.37 -0.46 -11.48
N ALA A 93 -4.54 -1.06 -11.24
CA ALA A 93 -5.83 -0.42 -11.47
C ALA A 93 -6.00 0.88 -10.65
N SER A 94 -5.59 0.89 -9.38
CA SER A 94 -5.64 2.09 -8.54
C SER A 94 -4.72 3.20 -9.09
N LYS A 95 -3.52 2.84 -9.55
CA LYS A 95 -2.56 3.80 -10.10
C LYS A 95 -2.98 4.38 -11.44
N GLU A 96 -3.56 3.56 -12.31
CA GLU A 96 -4.14 4.01 -13.58
C GLU A 96 -5.28 4.99 -13.36
N PHE A 97 -6.13 4.74 -12.35
CA PHE A 97 -7.24 5.63 -12.02
C PHE A 97 -6.76 6.98 -11.48
N VAL A 98 -5.78 6.97 -10.57
CA VAL A 98 -5.29 8.20 -9.91
C VAL A 98 -4.40 9.02 -10.84
N GLY A 99 -3.59 8.38 -11.69
CA GLY A 99 -2.91 9.03 -12.81
C GLY A 99 -1.89 10.12 -12.47
N ARG A 100 -1.30 10.12 -11.26
CA ARG A 100 -0.26 11.09 -10.88
C ARG A 100 1.01 10.85 -11.71
N ASP A 101 1.77 11.90 -11.99
CA ASP A 101 3.00 11.82 -12.79
C ASP A 101 3.98 10.73 -12.31
N LYS A 102 4.17 10.62 -10.99
CA LYS A 102 5.01 9.57 -10.39
C LYS A 102 4.46 8.16 -10.61
N ASP A 103 3.14 8.00 -10.65
CA ASP A 103 2.48 6.72 -10.89
C ASP A 103 2.61 6.33 -12.37
N LEU A 104 2.42 7.30 -13.28
CA LEU A 104 2.60 7.12 -14.73
C LEU A 104 4.01 6.65 -15.08
N ALA A 105 5.04 7.18 -14.41
CA ALA A 105 6.43 6.78 -14.63
C ALA A 105 6.70 5.30 -14.28
N VAL A 106 6.05 4.77 -13.24
CA VAL A 106 6.32 3.41 -12.72
C VAL A 106 5.40 2.36 -13.36
N LEU A 107 4.24 2.75 -13.88
CA LEU A 107 3.23 1.86 -14.43
C LEU A 107 3.75 0.87 -15.50
N PRO A 108 4.60 1.25 -16.46
CA PRO A 108 5.12 0.30 -17.46
C PRO A 108 5.91 -0.84 -16.81
N THR A 109 6.80 -0.52 -15.87
CA THR A 109 7.61 -1.51 -15.13
C THR A 109 6.72 -2.39 -14.26
N LEU A 110 5.74 -1.80 -13.58
CA LEU A 110 4.78 -2.55 -12.76
C LEU A 110 3.94 -3.53 -13.59
N LYS A 111 3.45 -3.12 -14.76
CA LYS A 111 2.70 -4.00 -15.68
C LYS A 111 3.57 -5.14 -16.20
N LYS A 112 4.84 -4.87 -16.52
CA LYS A 112 5.78 -5.92 -16.95
C LYS A 112 6.03 -6.93 -15.84
N PHE A 113 6.29 -6.46 -14.62
CA PHE A 113 6.47 -7.32 -13.46
C PHE A 113 5.23 -8.18 -13.18
N MET A 114 4.03 -7.59 -13.21
CA MET A 114 2.78 -8.34 -13.04
C MET A 114 2.62 -9.48 -14.06
N ARG A 115 2.94 -9.23 -15.34
CA ARG A 115 2.87 -10.27 -16.38
C ARG A 115 3.87 -11.40 -16.11
N SER A 116 5.09 -11.07 -15.72
CA SER A 116 6.12 -12.07 -15.38
C SER A 116 5.75 -12.88 -14.13
N SER A 117 5.19 -12.24 -13.10
CA SER A 117 4.75 -12.91 -11.88
C SER A 117 3.64 -13.93 -12.16
N ARG A 118 2.66 -13.59 -13.00
CA ARG A 118 1.59 -14.53 -13.38
C ARG A 118 2.12 -15.76 -14.12
N ALA A 119 3.02 -15.54 -15.08
CA ALA A 119 3.63 -16.64 -15.84
C ALA A 119 4.50 -17.56 -14.98
N ALA A 120 5.00 -17.08 -13.84
CA ALA A 120 5.74 -17.89 -12.88
C ALA A 120 4.82 -18.68 -11.92
N GLU A 121 3.63 -18.16 -11.61
CA GLU A 121 2.63 -18.84 -10.77
C GLU A 121 1.86 -19.94 -11.52
N GLU A 122 1.83 -19.89 -12.87
CA GLU A 122 1.17 -20.89 -13.73
C GLU A 122 2.06 -22.11 -14.08
N LYS A 123 3.32 -22.13 -13.63
CA LYS A 123 4.28 -23.23 -13.84
C LYS A 123 4.50 -24.04 -12.58
#